data_AF-A0A965WR95-F1
#
_entry.id   AF-A0A965WR95-F1
#
_cell.length_a   1.000
_cell.length_b   1.000
_cell.length_c   1.000
_cell.angle_alpha   90.00
_cell.angle_beta   90.00
_cell.angle_gamma   90.00
#
_symmetry.space_group_name_H-M   'P 1'
#
loop_
_entity.id
_entity.type
_entity.pdbx_description
1 polymer ?
#
loop_
_entity_poly.entity_id
_entity_poly.type
_entity_poly.pdbx_seq_one_letter_code
_entity_poly.pdbx_strand_id
1 'polypeptide(L)'
;MNFTCDTGPVPGFAMDTRRNPTMAKEELVLLYQLDATSEKGMKIREVLSRLNIRAKTISQTMLSQTIGHLAGLPGHLANPAAYDGEPVSDEVLLMKDLSDARIDRLLKDFRDNGIGRIDLKAVVTAHNQKWTVLDLITELRQEHAVMGRFNQLYQSVQLADLLLGAETAADSSTPPLVAGLSPASQKLSSAIRESRALLNTRELPEMAQIDAILDRLKTALADFQGQA
;
A
#
# COMPACT_ATOMS: atom_id res chain seq x y z
N MET A 1 -65.05 39.53 -33.36
CA MET A 1 -63.88 38.66 -33.12
C MET A 1 -62.61 39.47 -33.28
N ASN A 2 -61.78 39.55 -32.24
CA ASN A 2 -60.34 39.28 -32.24
C ASN A 2 -59.70 39.94 -31.03
N PHE A 3 -59.45 39.11 -30.03
CA PHE A 3 -58.54 39.36 -28.92
C PHE A 3 -57.12 39.31 -29.46
N THR A 4 -56.34 40.35 -29.18
CA THR A 4 -54.87 40.26 -29.20
C THR A 4 -54.37 40.72 -27.84
N CYS A 5 -54.08 39.74 -26.99
CA CYS A 5 -53.04 39.88 -25.98
C CYS A 5 -51.72 40.13 -26.70
N ASP A 6 -50.85 41.00 -26.18
CA ASP A 6 -49.61 40.49 -25.61
C ASP A 6 -48.93 41.55 -24.72
N THR A 7 -48.44 41.05 -23.61
CA THR A 7 -47.89 41.73 -22.44
C THR A 7 -46.42 42.08 -22.63
N GLY A 8 -46.00 43.20 -22.03
CA GLY A 8 -44.63 43.72 -22.08
C GLY A 8 -43.55 42.79 -21.47
N PRO A 9 -42.27 43.17 -21.61
CA PRO A 9 -41.14 42.30 -21.33
C PRO A 9 -40.93 42.08 -19.82
N VAL A 10 -40.76 40.82 -19.44
CA VAL A 10 -40.31 40.39 -18.11
C VAL A 10 -38.79 40.51 -17.98
N PRO A 11 -38.23 41.01 -16.86
CA PRO A 11 -36.80 41.02 -16.62
C PRO A 11 -36.37 39.67 -16.03
N GLY A 12 -35.69 38.84 -16.83
CA GLY A 12 -35.24 37.51 -16.45
C GLY A 12 -33.73 37.42 -16.27
N PHE A 13 -33.29 37.49 -15.01
CA PHE A 13 -32.15 36.78 -14.43
C PHE A 13 -30.86 36.63 -15.25
N ALA A 14 -29.84 37.37 -14.80
CA ALA A 14 -28.44 37.05 -15.06
C ALA A 14 -28.13 35.61 -14.62
N MET A 15 -27.81 34.74 -15.59
CA MET A 15 -27.03 33.52 -15.33
C MET A 15 -25.62 33.75 -15.81
N ASP A 16 -24.76 34.08 -14.86
CA ASP A 16 -23.32 34.01 -14.95
C ASP A 16 -22.91 32.56 -15.27
N THR A 17 -22.79 32.23 -16.55
CA THR A 17 -22.20 30.96 -16.99
C THR A 17 -20.67 31.06 -16.96
N ARG A 18 -20.10 31.35 -15.80
CA ARG A 18 -18.74 30.89 -15.47
C ARG A 18 -18.81 29.52 -14.81
N ARG A 19 -19.33 28.54 -15.56
CA ARG A 19 -19.08 27.13 -15.22
C ARG A 19 -17.65 26.84 -15.65
N ASN A 20 -16.71 27.12 -14.76
CA ASN A 20 -15.34 26.65 -14.84
C ASN A 20 -15.38 25.10 -14.90
N PRO A 21 -15.01 24.44 -16.01
CA PRO A 21 -14.95 22.99 -16.05
C PRO A 21 -13.58 22.59 -15.49
N THR A 22 -13.36 22.80 -14.20
CA THR A 22 -12.33 22.00 -13.52
C THR A 22 -12.88 20.58 -13.55
N MET A 23 -12.43 19.79 -14.52
CA MET A 23 -12.72 18.36 -14.64
C MET A 23 -12.66 17.75 -13.25
N ALA A 24 -13.82 17.45 -12.66
CA ALA A 24 -13.88 16.86 -11.35
C ALA A 24 -13.16 15.51 -11.48
N LYS A 25 -11.96 15.41 -10.92
CA LYS A 25 -11.24 14.14 -10.80
C LYS A 25 -12.15 13.21 -10.03
N GLU A 26 -12.76 12.28 -10.75
CA GLU A 26 -13.75 11.42 -10.14
C GLU A 26 -13.04 10.32 -9.36
N GLU A 27 -13.01 10.49 -8.04
CA GLU A 27 -12.43 9.52 -7.13
C GLU A 27 -13.15 8.18 -7.25
N LEU A 28 -12.35 7.13 -7.40
CA LEU A 28 -12.84 5.79 -7.66
C LEU A 28 -11.98 4.79 -6.89
N VAL A 29 -12.65 3.87 -6.22
CA VAL A 29 -12.02 2.71 -5.59
C VAL A 29 -12.48 1.46 -6.30
N LEU A 30 -11.52 0.67 -6.79
CA LEU A 30 -11.78 -0.64 -7.37
C LEU A 30 -11.55 -1.72 -6.32
N LEU A 31 -12.50 -2.63 -6.21
CA LEU A 31 -12.55 -3.68 -5.19
C LEU A 31 -12.55 -5.06 -5.87
N TYR A 32 -11.57 -5.90 -5.53
CA TYR A 32 -11.51 -7.31 -5.95
C TYR A 32 -11.53 -8.21 -4.71
N GLN A 33 -12.31 -9.30 -4.76
CA GLN A 33 -12.62 -10.17 -3.60
C GLN A 33 -13.20 -9.44 -2.36
N LEU A 34 -13.73 -8.24 -2.57
CA LEU A 34 -14.36 -7.38 -1.56
C LEU A 34 -15.75 -6.97 -2.04
N ASP A 35 -16.56 -7.99 -2.35
CA ASP A 35 -17.88 -7.81 -2.92
C ASP A 35 -18.93 -7.49 -1.84
N ALA A 36 -20.15 -7.16 -2.26
CA ALA A 36 -21.23 -6.81 -1.32
C ALA A 36 -21.76 -8.02 -0.52
N THR A 37 -21.33 -9.25 -0.83
CA THR A 37 -21.76 -10.46 -0.13
C THR A 37 -20.91 -10.74 1.10
N SER A 38 -19.65 -10.27 1.10
CA SER A 38 -18.77 -10.31 2.26
C SER A 38 -19.10 -9.21 3.28
N GLU A 39 -19.12 -9.55 4.57
CA GLU A 39 -19.28 -8.58 5.67
C GLU A 39 -18.24 -7.45 5.59
N LYS A 40 -17.00 -7.79 5.22
CA LYS A 40 -15.94 -6.80 5.00
C LYS A 40 -16.29 -5.86 3.85
N GLY A 41 -16.73 -6.38 2.72
CA GLY A 41 -17.04 -5.58 1.54
C GLY A 41 -18.25 -4.65 1.74
N MET A 42 -19.23 -5.07 2.54
CA MET A 42 -20.33 -4.18 2.96
C MET A 42 -19.82 -3.00 3.80
N LYS A 43 -18.99 -3.26 4.82
CA LYS A 43 -18.40 -2.20 5.67
C LYS A 43 -17.52 -1.24 4.85
N ILE A 44 -16.73 -1.77 3.92
CA ILE A 44 -15.89 -0.96 3.02
C ILE A 44 -16.77 -0.01 2.20
N ARG A 45 -17.87 -0.51 1.62
CA ARG A 45 -18.81 0.33 0.84
C ARG A 45 -19.49 1.38 1.70
N GLU A 46 -19.85 1.05 2.93
CA GLU A 46 -20.42 2.02 3.85
C GLU A 46 -19.44 3.17 4.09
N VAL A 47 -18.18 2.86 4.43
CA VAL A 47 -17.13 3.87 4.61
C VAL A 47 -16.92 4.69 3.35
N LEU A 48 -16.80 4.04 2.18
CA LEU A 48 -16.61 4.73 0.89
C LEU A 48 -17.80 5.66 0.58
N SER A 49 -19.02 5.23 0.87
CA SER A 49 -20.24 6.03 0.67
C SER A 49 -20.26 7.25 1.58
N ARG A 50 -19.87 7.10 2.86
CA ARG A 50 -19.73 8.22 3.82
C ARG A 50 -18.68 9.24 3.39
N LEU A 51 -17.66 8.82 2.65
CA LEU A 51 -16.58 9.67 2.15
C LEU A 51 -16.86 10.24 0.74
N ASN A 52 -18.04 9.97 0.18
CA ASN A 52 -18.44 10.34 -1.19
C ASN A 52 -17.51 9.78 -2.29
N ILE A 53 -16.94 8.59 -2.05
CA ILE A 53 -16.05 7.91 -3.01
C ILE A 53 -16.84 6.85 -3.76
N ARG A 54 -16.70 6.79 -5.09
CA ARG A 54 -17.36 5.76 -5.89
C ARG A 54 -16.63 4.43 -5.73
N ALA A 55 -17.38 3.36 -5.53
CA ALA A 55 -16.85 2.00 -5.43
C ALA A 55 -17.27 1.18 -6.65
N LYS A 56 -16.32 0.47 -7.28
CA LYS A 56 -16.58 -0.46 -8.39
C LYS A 56 -16.00 -1.83 -8.06
N THR A 57 -16.77 -2.87 -8.29
CA THR A 57 -16.32 -4.25 -8.07
C THR A 57 -15.78 -4.84 -9.35
N ILE A 58 -14.63 -5.49 -9.23
CA ILE A 58 -13.97 -6.23 -10.28
C ILE A 58 -14.31 -7.71 -10.07
N SER A 59 -14.84 -8.37 -11.10
CA SER A 59 -15.00 -9.82 -11.11
C SER A 59 -13.73 -10.50 -11.60
N GLN A 60 -13.59 -11.80 -11.33
CA GLN A 60 -12.45 -12.59 -11.79
C GLN A 60 -12.25 -12.56 -13.32
N THR A 61 -13.35 -12.55 -14.07
CA THR A 61 -13.32 -12.42 -15.54
C THR A 61 -12.70 -11.11 -16.03
N MET A 62 -12.66 -10.08 -15.18
CA MET A 62 -12.07 -8.77 -15.49
C MET A 62 -10.58 -8.68 -15.12
N LEU A 63 -9.95 -9.76 -14.65
CA LEU A 63 -8.54 -9.73 -14.27
C LEU A 63 -7.59 -9.47 -15.45
N SER A 64 -7.99 -9.87 -16.66
CA SER A 64 -7.30 -9.62 -17.92
C SER A 64 -7.48 -8.19 -18.45
N GLN A 65 -8.35 -7.39 -17.82
CA GLN A 65 -8.59 -6.00 -18.19
C GLN A 65 -7.46 -5.10 -17.69
N THR A 66 -7.21 -4.02 -18.43
CA THR A 66 -6.27 -3.00 -17.98
C THR A 66 -6.87 -2.16 -16.84
N ILE A 67 -6.03 -1.75 -15.89
CA ILE A 67 -6.47 -0.89 -14.78
C ILE A 67 -7.06 0.42 -15.32
N GLY A 68 -6.46 0.99 -16.36
CA GLY A 68 -6.96 2.23 -16.96
C GLY A 68 -8.36 2.07 -17.55
N HIS A 69 -8.68 0.92 -18.17
CA HIS A 69 -10.04 0.64 -18.63
C HIS A 69 -11.02 0.55 -17.46
N LEU A 70 -10.66 -0.20 -16.42
CA LEU A 70 -11.51 -0.36 -15.22
C LEU A 70 -11.70 0.96 -14.46
N ALA A 71 -10.69 1.82 -14.47
CA ALA A 71 -10.67 3.14 -13.86
C ALA A 71 -11.36 4.24 -14.69
N GLY A 72 -11.81 3.91 -15.91
CA GLY A 72 -12.46 4.85 -16.82
C GLY A 72 -11.50 5.90 -17.40
N LEU A 73 -10.22 5.57 -17.53
CA LEU A 73 -9.23 6.45 -18.14
C LEU A 73 -9.34 6.43 -19.67
N PRO A 74 -9.20 7.59 -20.34
CA PRO A 74 -9.26 7.65 -21.80
C PRO A 74 -8.11 6.84 -22.44
N GLY A 75 -8.36 6.30 -23.63
CA GLY A 75 -7.35 5.56 -24.41
C GLY A 75 -7.12 4.10 -24.00
N HIS A 76 -7.87 3.58 -23.02
CA HIS A 76 -7.75 2.19 -22.57
C HIS A 76 -8.95 1.37 -23.05
N LEU A 77 -8.71 0.50 -24.04
CA LEU A 77 -9.72 -0.39 -24.58
C LEU A 77 -9.94 -1.59 -23.66
N ALA A 78 -11.18 -2.10 -23.66
CA ALA A 78 -11.49 -3.36 -23.02
C ALA A 78 -10.72 -4.48 -23.73
N ASN A 79 -10.06 -5.32 -22.95
CA ASN A 79 -9.52 -6.57 -23.46
C ASN A 79 -10.69 -7.49 -23.83
N PRO A 80 -10.77 -8.00 -25.08
CA PRO A 80 -11.85 -8.90 -25.49
C PRO A 80 -11.78 -10.27 -24.81
N ALA A 81 -10.62 -10.68 -24.31
CA ALA A 81 -10.45 -11.95 -23.62
C ALA A 81 -10.82 -11.80 -22.14
N ALA A 82 -11.85 -12.54 -21.69
CA ALA A 82 -12.08 -12.73 -20.26
C ALA A 82 -10.98 -13.60 -19.66
N TYR A 83 -10.60 -13.32 -18.42
CA TYR A 83 -9.66 -14.18 -17.70
C TYR A 83 -10.30 -15.53 -17.37
N ASP A 84 -9.64 -16.62 -17.79
CA ASP A 84 -10.04 -18.02 -17.60
C ASP A 84 -9.00 -18.83 -16.79
N GLY A 85 -8.03 -18.15 -16.18
CA GLY A 85 -7.00 -18.77 -15.37
C GLY A 85 -7.43 -19.09 -13.93
N GLU A 86 -6.45 -19.45 -13.12
CA GLU A 86 -6.65 -19.85 -11.72
C GLU A 86 -7.32 -18.77 -10.87
N PRO A 87 -8.23 -19.17 -9.96
CA PRO A 87 -8.93 -18.21 -9.17
C PRO A 87 -8.00 -17.51 -8.17
N VAL A 88 -7.98 -16.18 -8.24
CA VAL A 88 -7.25 -15.34 -7.28
C VAL A 88 -8.14 -15.05 -6.07
N SER A 89 -7.72 -15.52 -4.90
CA SER A 89 -8.43 -15.30 -3.62
C SER A 89 -7.96 -14.07 -2.85
N ASP A 90 -6.99 -13.31 -3.40
CA ASP A 90 -6.45 -12.14 -2.70
C ASP A 90 -7.44 -10.96 -2.70
N GLU A 91 -7.57 -10.32 -1.54
CA GLU A 91 -8.33 -9.07 -1.36
C GLU A 91 -7.50 -7.89 -1.88
N VAL A 92 -8.01 -7.16 -2.89
CA VAL A 92 -7.28 -6.05 -3.52
C VAL A 92 -8.10 -4.78 -3.51
N LEU A 93 -7.46 -3.68 -3.13
CA LEU A 93 -8.04 -2.33 -3.10
C LEU A 93 -7.22 -1.34 -3.94
N LEU A 94 -7.78 -0.87 -5.05
CA LEU A 94 -7.14 0.12 -5.92
C LEU A 94 -7.79 1.48 -5.77
N MET A 95 -6.99 2.51 -5.55
CA MET A 95 -7.43 3.87 -5.27
C MET A 95 -7.03 4.79 -6.41
N LYS A 96 -8.01 5.42 -7.07
CA LYS A 96 -7.78 6.30 -8.22
C LYS A 96 -8.20 7.73 -7.88
N ASP A 97 -7.29 8.66 -8.15
CA ASP A 97 -7.48 10.11 -7.93
C ASP A 97 -7.74 10.54 -6.48
N LEU A 98 -7.43 9.68 -5.50
CA LEU A 98 -7.44 10.07 -4.09
C LEU A 98 -6.13 10.77 -3.72
N SER A 99 -6.21 11.94 -3.07
CA SER A 99 -5.04 12.58 -2.44
C SER A 99 -4.55 11.78 -1.23
N ASP A 100 -3.27 11.89 -0.88
CA ASP A 100 -2.66 11.20 0.28
C ASP A 100 -3.48 11.41 1.58
N ALA A 101 -3.88 12.64 1.88
CA ALA A 101 -4.71 12.94 3.05
C ALA A 101 -6.08 12.22 3.05
N ARG A 102 -6.65 11.98 1.86
CA ARG A 102 -7.91 11.23 1.70
C ARG A 102 -7.68 9.73 1.81
N ILE A 103 -6.57 9.23 1.28
CA ILE A 103 -6.15 7.83 1.45
C ILE A 103 -5.95 7.52 2.93
N ASP A 104 -5.23 8.39 3.65
CA ASP A 104 -4.98 8.21 5.09
C ASP A 104 -6.28 8.22 5.89
N ARG A 105 -7.20 9.13 5.57
CA ARG A 105 -8.54 9.17 6.17
C ARG A 105 -9.33 7.90 5.88
N LEU A 106 -9.35 7.44 4.63
CA LEU A 106 -10.02 6.20 4.23
C LEU A 106 -9.47 4.99 5.00
N LEU A 107 -8.15 4.84 5.05
CA LEU A 107 -7.48 3.74 5.74
C LEU A 107 -7.66 3.81 7.26
N LYS A 108 -7.75 5.02 7.82
CA LYS A 108 -8.10 5.21 9.23
C LYS A 108 -9.53 4.78 9.51
N ASP A 109 -10.49 5.23 8.70
CA ASP A 109 -11.89 4.84 8.85
C ASP A 109 -12.06 3.32 8.72
N PHE A 110 -11.29 2.65 7.86
CA PHE A 110 -11.30 1.18 7.79
C PHE A 110 -10.89 0.53 9.11
N ARG A 111 -9.81 1.00 9.73
CA ARG A 111 -9.37 0.50 11.05
C ARG A 111 -10.40 0.79 12.14
N ASP A 112 -10.95 2.01 12.16
CA ASP A 112 -11.91 2.45 13.17
C ASP A 112 -13.26 1.69 13.07
N ASN A 113 -13.63 1.21 11.87
CA ASN A 113 -14.84 0.40 11.64
C ASN A 113 -14.56 -1.11 11.74
N GLY A 114 -13.38 -1.52 12.21
CA GLY A 114 -13.03 -2.94 12.40
C GLY A 114 -12.96 -3.73 11.08
N ILE A 115 -12.71 -3.04 9.96
CA ILE A 115 -12.45 -3.69 8.68
C ILE A 115 -11.07 -4.33 8.79
N GLY A 116 -11.00 -5.64 8.55
CA GLY A 116 -9.76 -6.41 8.63
C GLY A 116 -8.64 -5.81 7.77
N ARG A 117 -7.40 -6.24 8.01
CA ARG A 117 -6.25 -5.79 7.23
C ARG A 117 -6.43 -6.21 5.77
N ILE A 118 -6.39 -5.23 4.86
CA ILE A 118 -6.31 -5.45 3.41
C ILE A 118 -4.83 -5.37 3.04
N ASP A 119 -4.25 -6.50 2.67
CA ASP A 119 -2.82 -6.63 2.44
C ASP A 119 -2.39 -6.03 1.10
N LEU A 120 -3.20 -6.20 0.05
CA LEU A 120 -2.91 -5.68 -1.28
C LEU A 120 -3.70 -4.39 -1.55
N LYS A 121 -2.99 -3.27 -1.52
CA LYS A 121 -3.56 -1.95 -1.81
C LYS A 121 -2.60 -1.13 -2.65
N ALA A 122 -3.14 -0.39 -3.62
CA ALA A 122 -2.32 0.44 -4.51
C ALA A 122 -3.06 1.69 -4.95
N VAL A 123 -2.29 2.75 -5.25
CA VAL A 123 -2.80 3.94 -5.93
C VAL A 123 -2.64 3.74 -7.43
N VAL A 124 -3.67 4.06 -8.20
CA VAL A 124 -3.60 4.04 -9.67
C VAL A 124 -2.73 5.21 -10.12
N THR A 125 -1.65 4.90 -10.82
CA THR A 125 -0.65 5.84 -11.33
C THR A 125 -0.51 5.69 -12.85
N ALA A 126 0.17 6.65 -13.49
CA ALA A 126 0.46 6.56 -14.92
C ALA A 126 1.31 5.33 -15.29
N HIS A 127 2.02 4.75 -14.32
CA HIS A 127 2.81 3.54 -14.53
C HIS A 127 1.94 2.29 -14.58
N ASN A 128 0.98 2.15 -13.65
CA ASN A 128 0.17 0.94 -13.54
C ASN A 128 -1.10 0.95 -14.39
N GLN A 129 -1.58 2.10 -14.87
CA GLN A 129 -2.80 2.16 -15.70
C GLN A 129 -2.76 1.24 -16.94
N LYS A 130 -1.56 1.00 -17.49
CA LYS A 130 -1.32 0.13 -18.66
C LYS A 130 -1.26 -1.36 -18.31
N TRP A 131 -1.13 -1.70 -17.04
CA TRP A 131 -1.02 -3.08 -16.56
C TRP A 131 -2.39 -3.73 -16.50
N THR A 132 -2.41 -5.06 -16.65
CA THR A 132 -3.60 -5.84 -16.32
C THR A 132 -3.76 -5.90 -14.80
N VAL A 133 -4.98 -6.17 -14.33
CA VAL A 133 -5.20 -6.37 -12.89
C VAL A 133 -4.37 -7.54 -12.37
N LEU A 134 -4.23 -8.61 -13.16
CA LEU A 134 -3.40 -9.77 -12.80
C LEU A 134 -1.92 -9.40 -12.61
N ASP A 135 -1.35 -8.62 -13.53
CA ASP A 135 0.05 -8.19 -13.44
C ASP A 135 0.26 -7.34 -12.18
N LEU A 136 -0.66 -6.42 -11.92
CA LEU A 136 -0.62 -5.60 -10.72
C LEU A 136 -0.73 -6.44 -9.44
N ILE A 137 -1.63 -7.42 -9.39
CA ILE A 137 -1.75 -8.30 -8.22
C ILE A 137 -0.43 -9.03 -7.99
N THR A 138 0.20 -9.53 -9.06
CA THR A 138 1.47 -10.25 -8.99
C THR A 138 2.58 -9.33 -8.44
N GLU A 139 2.68 -8.11 -8.96
CA GLU A 139 3.63 -7.11 -8.48
C GLU A 139 3.37 -6.77 -7.00
N LEU A 140 2.11 -6.48 -6.63
CA LEU A 140 1.76 -6.12 -5.26
C LEU A 140 2.05 -7.25 -4.27
N ARG A 141 1.86 -8.52 -4.68
CA ARG A 141 2.27 -9.66 -3.84
C ARG A 141 3.77 -9.67 -3.63
N GLN A 142 4.54 -9.43 -4.69
CA GLN A 142 5.99 -9.41 -4.62
C GLN A 142 6.50 -8.27 -3.75
N GLU A 143 6.00 -7.05 -3.96
CA GLU A 143 6.28 -5.88 -3.12
C GLU A 143 5.87 -6.12 -1.66
N HIS A 144 4.69 -6.69 -1.41
CA HIS A 144 4.23 -6.97 -0.05
C HIS A 144 5.13 -8.00 0.65
N ALA A 145 5.57 -9.04 -0.07
CA ALA A 145 6.49 -10.04 0.46
C ALA A 145 7.86 -9.43 0.80
N VAL A 146 8.40 -8.61 -0.11
CA VAL A 146 9.67 -7.88 0.10
C VAL A 146 9.54 -6.92 1.29
N MET A 147 8.46 -6.13 1.36
CA MET A 147 8.23 -5.19 2.45
C MET A 147 8.03 -5.92 3.79
N GLY A 148 7.36 -7.08 3.79
CA GLY A 148 7.24 -7.93 4.96
C GLY A 148 8.60 -8.39 5.48
N ARG A 149 9.46 -8.88 4.59
CA ARG A 149 10.84 -9.29 4.93
C ARG A 149 11.70 -8.12 5.39
N PHE A 150 11.57 -6.97 4.72
CA PHE A 150 12.29 -5.75 5.10
C PHE A 150 11.89 -5.27 6.50
N ASN A 151 10.60 -5.28 6.83
CA ASN A 151 10.12 -4.96 8.18
C ASN A 151 10.65 -5.95 9.24
N GLN A 152 10.72 -7.25 8.91
CA GLN A 152 11.32 -8.25 9.78
C GLN A 152 12.81 -7.97 10.03
N LEU A 153 13.56 -7.57 9.00
CA LEU A 153 14.96 -7.18 9.12
C LEU A 153 15.11 -5.95 10.02
N TYR A 154 14.29 -4.93 9.80
CA TYR A 154 14.29 -3.73 10.64
C TYR A 154 14.06 -4.05 12.12
N GLN A 155 13.05 -4.86 12.44
CA GLN A 155 12.77 -5.29 13.82
C GLN A 155 13.91 -6.11 14.42
N SER A 156 14.49 -7.02 13.64
CA SER A 156 15.59 -7.87 14.11
C SER A 156 16.85 -7.05 14.43
N VAL A 157 17.16 -6.04 13.60
CA VAL A 157 18.28 -5.10 13.85
C VAL A 157 18.05 -4.31 15.13
N GLN A 158 16.84 -3.78 15.34
CA GLN A 158 16.50 -3.03 16.56
C GLN A 158 16.66 -3.87 17.82
N LEU A 159 16.22 -5.14 17.80
CA LEU A 159 16.39 -6.05 18.93
C LEU A 159 17.87 -6.39 19.17
N ALA A 160 18.64 -6.62 18.11
CA ALA A 160 20.06 -6.92 18.23
C ALA A 160 20.87 -5.74 18.80
N ASP A 161 20.55 -4.50 18.39
CA ASP A 161 21.13 -3.28 18.97
C ASP A 161 20.84 -3.15 20.48
N LEU A 162 19.60 -3.45 20.88
CA LEU A 162 19.20 -3.40 22.29
C LEU A 162 19.96 -4.43 23.14
N LEU A 163 20.11 -5.66 22.64
CA LEU A 163 20.83 -6.73 23.33
C LEU A 163 22.32 -6.39 23.49
N LEU A 164 22.97 -5.90 22.43
CA LEU A 164 24.36 -5.45 22.51
C LEU A 164 24.54 -4.29 23.50
N GLY A 165 23.61 -3.32 23.50
CA GLY A 165 23.66 -2.20 24.43
C GLY A 165 23.56 -2.62 25.90
N ALA A 166 22.72 -3.61 26.21
CA ALA A 166 22.52 -4.13 27.55
C ALA A 166 23.78 -4.79 28.14
N GLU A 167 24.55 -5.53 27.33
CA GLU A 167 25.81 -6.16 27.78
C GLU A 167 26.88 -5.13 28.13
N THR A 168 27.08 -4.10 27.30
CA THR A 168 28.12 -3.08 27.53
C THR A 168 27.90 -2.27 28.81
N ALA A 169 26.66 -2.21 29.33
CA ALA A 169 26.34 -1.54 30.58
C ALA A 169 26.61 -2.42 31.82
N ALA A 170 26.53 -3.75 31.69
CA ALA A 170 26.75 -4.69 32.79
C ALA A 170 28.22 -4.77 33.23
N ASP A 171 29.17 -4.48 32.34
CA ASP A 171 30.62 -4.55 32.61
C ASP A 171 31.21 -3.28 33.28
N SER A 172 30.38 -2.30 33.63
CA SER A 172 30.80 -0.99 34.19
C SER A 172 31.35 -1.01 35.63
N SER A 173 31.54 -2.19 36.24
CA SER A 173 32.09 -2.32 37.60
C SER A 173 33.59 -2.63 37.68
N THR A 174 34.32 -2.66 36.56
CA THR A 174 35.78 -2.90 36.53
C THR A 174 36.55 -1.86 35.68
N PRO A 175 37.74 -1.36 36.12
CA PRO A 175 38.50 -0.36 35.37
C PRO A 175 39.11 -0.94 34.07
N PRO A 176 39.46 -0.08 33.09
CA PRO A 176 39.57 -0.47 31.69
C PRO A 176 40.89 -1.19 31.39
N LEU A 177 40.83 -2.52 31.34
CA LEU A 177 41.74 -3.31 30.51
C LEU A 177 41.17 -3.34 29.10
N VAL A 178 42.04 -3.18 28.11
CA VAL A 178 41.75 -3.17 26.68
C VAL A 178 41.20 -4.53 26.24
N ALA A 179 39.93 -4.81 26.56
CA ALA A 179 39.21 -5.98 26.09
C ALA A 179 38.38 -5.52 24.90
N GLY A 180 38.89 -5.80 23.69
CA GLY A 180 38.04 -5.71 22.50
C GLY A 180 36.78 -6.55 22.69
N LEU A 181 35.66 -6.08 22.12
CA LEU A 181 34.40 -6.82 22.03
C LEU A 181 34.67 -8.32 21.77
N SER A 182 33.91 -9.23 22.41
CA SER A 182 34.06 -10.67 22.15
C SER A 182 33.96 -10.97 20.65
N PRO A 183 34.58 -12.06 20.13
CA PRO A 183 34.45 -12.42 18.72
C PRO A 183 32.99 -12.53 18.25
N ALA A 184 32.06 -12.98 19.12
CA ALA A 184 30.64 -12.99 18.80
C ALA A 184 30.01 -11.60 18.79
N SER A 185 30.33 -10.74 19.77
CA SER A 185 29.86 -9.34 19.79
C SER A 185 30.38 -8.57 18.56
N GLN A 186 31.60 -8.85 18.11
CA GLN A 186 32.17 -8.28 16.87
C GLN A 186 31.40 -8.75 15.62
N LYS A 187 31.11 -10.06 15.51
CA LYS A 187 30.30 -10.61 14.41
C LYS A 187 28.89 -10.01 14.38
N LEU A 188 28.24 -9.87 15.54
CA LEU A 188 26.91 -9.29 15.63
C LEU A 188 26.92 -7.80 15.24
N SER A 189 27.92 -7.05 15.72
CA SER A 189 28.08 -5.63 15.35
C SER A 189 28.32 -5.42 13.85
N SER A 190 29.09 -6.32 13.20
CA SER A 190 29.34 -6.24 11.76
C SER A 190 28.10 -6.59 10.94
N ALA A 191 27.33 -7.59 11.37
CA ALA A 191 26.04 -7.97 10.75
C ALA A 191 24.97 -6.87 10.89
N ILE A 192 24.92 -6.17 12.03
CA ILE A 192 24.05 -5.01 12.23
C ILE A 192 24.44 -3.87 11.28
N ARG A 193 25.75 -3.60 11.15
CA ARG A 193 26.26 -2.56 10.25
C ARG A 193 25.88 -2.84 8.80
N GLU A 194 26.02 -4.09 8.36
CA GLU A 194 25.60 -4.52 7.02
C GLU A 194 24.08 -4.35 6.83
N SER A 195 23.29 -4.79 7.80
CA SER A 195 21.83 -4.61 7.77
C SER A 195 21.43 -3.14 7.65
N ARG A 196 22.07 -2.25 8.42
CA ARG A 196 21.82 -0.79 8.34
C ARG A 196 22.20 -0.21 6.99
N ALA A 197 23.26 -0.70 6.36
CA ALA A 197 23.64 -0.26 5.02
C ALA A 197 22.54 -0.59 4.01
N LEU A 198 21.96 -1.80 4.09
CA LEU A 198 20.82 -2.18 3.24
C LEU A 198 19.59 -1.31 3.53
N LEU A 199 19.24 -1.11 4.81
CA LEU A 199 18.09 -0.29 5.23
C LEU A 199 18.19 1.18 4.80
N ASN A 200 19.39 1.72 4.58
CA ASN A 200 19.62 3.09 4.16
C ASN A 200 19.74 3.27 2.63
N THR A 201 19.51 2.20 1.86
CA THR A 201 19.52 2.26 0.39
C THR A 201 18.28 3.00 -0.11
N ARG A 202 18.41 3.77 -1.21
CA ARG A 202 17.30 4.53 -1.80
C ARG A 202 16.32 3.65 -2.59
N GLU A 203 16.77 2.50 -3.07
CA GLU A 203 15.99 1.55 -3.83
C GLU A 203 15.60 0.37 -2.95
N LEU A 204 14.40 -0.17 -3.19
CA LEU A 204 13.91 -1.33 -2.45
C LEU A 204 14.80 -2.54 -2.78
N PRO A 205 15.48 -3.14 -1.79
CA PRO A 205 16.39 -4.25 -2.05
C PRO A 205 15.63 -5.51 -2.48
N GLU A 206 16.29 -6.35 -3.28
CA GLU A 206 15.71 -7.63 -3.71
C GLU A 206 15.51 -8.58 -2.53
N MET A 207 14.48 -9.44 -2.63
CA MET A 207 14.13 -10.41 -1.59
C MET A 207 15.33 -11.27 -1.17
N ALA A 208 16.13 -11.73 -2.13
CA ALA A 208 17.31 -12.56 -1.87
C ALA A 208 18.38 -11.84 -1.04
N GLN A 209 18.53 -10.51 -1.22
CA GLN A 209 19.48 -9.71 -0.45
C GLN A 209 19.02 -9.56 1.00
N ILE A 210 17.72 -9.29 1.20
CA ILE A 210 17.13 -9.17 2.53
C ILE A 210 17.26 -10.50 3.29
N ASP A 211 16.94 -11.62 2.65
CA ASP A 211 17.02 -12.95 3.27
C ASP A 211 18.47 -13.32 3.63
N ALA A 212 19.44 -13.05 2.74
CA ALA A 212 20.85 -13.32 3.02
C ALA A 212 21.37 -12.55 4.25
N ILE A 213 20.98 -11.27 4.39
CA ILE A 213 21.36 -10.46 5.55
C ILE A 213 20.62 -10.92 6.82
N LEU A 214 19.33 -11.22 6.72
CA LEU A 214 18.54 -11.77 7.83
C LEU A 214 19.17 -13.05 8.37
N ASP A 215 19.60 -13.96 7.50
CA ASP A 215 20.21 -15.22 7.91
C ASP A 215 21.55 -14.99 8.59
N ARG A 216 22.40 -14.09 8.06
CA ARG A 216 23.65 -13.70 8.74
C ARG A 216 23.40 -13.07 10.11
N LEU A 217 22.42 -12.17 10.21
CA LEU A 217 22.06 -11.54 11.48
C LEU A 217 21.59 -12.58 12.49
N LYS A 218 20.73 -13.52 12.08
CA LYS A 218 20.26 -14.62 12.94
C LYS A 218 21.40 -15.52 13.38
N THR A 219 22.31 -15.90 12.48
CA THR A 219 23.49 -16.70 12.83
C THR A 219 24.37 -15.97 13.83
N ALA A 220 24.64 -14.67 13.60
CA ALA A 220 25.43 -13.87 14.53
C ALA A 220 24.75 -13.70 15.90
N LEU A 221 23.42 -13.57 15.92
CA LEU A 221 22.63 -13.48 17.14
C LEU A 221 22.66 -14.81 17.92
N ALA A 222 22.55 -15.95 17.23
CA ALA A 222 22.64 -17.27 17.85
C ALA A 222 24.04 -17.54 18.42
N ASP A 223 25.10 -17.18 17.68
CA ASP A 223 26.48 -17.24 18.16
C ASP A 223 26.68 -16.38 19.42
N PHE A 224 26.06 -15.20 19.47
CA PHE A 224 26.12 -14.28 20.60
C PHE A 224 25.38 -14.82 21.83
N GLN A 225 24.14 -15.30 21.65
CA GLN A 225 23.35 -15.88 22.74
C GLN A 225 23.91 -17.21 23.27
N GLY A 226 24.63 -17.98 22.44
CA GLY A 226 25.29 -19.22 22.86
C GLY A 226 26.62 -19.02 23.61
N GLN A 227 27.13 -17.79 23.69
CA GLN A 227 28.35 -17.43 24.41
C GLN A 227 28.10 -16.65 25.71
N ALA A 228 26.86 -16.18 25.95
CA ALA A 228 26.39 -15.56 27.19
C ALA A 228 25.94 -16.62 28.22
#